data_AF-A0A437A9K4-F1
#
_entry.id   AF-A0A437A9K4-F1
#
_cell.length_a   1.000
_cell.length_b   1.000
_cell.length_c   1.000
_cell.angle_alpha   90.00
_cell.angle_beta   90.00
_cell.angle_gamma   90.00
#
_symmetry.space_group_name_H-M   'P 1'
#
loop_
_entity.id
_entity.type
_entity.pdbx_description
1 polymer ?
#
loop_
_entity_poly.entity_id
_entity_poly.type
_entity_poly.pdbx_seq_one_letter_code
_entity_poly.pdbx_strand_id
1 'polypeptide(L)'
;MVARGQASPGILKTYATERQQIARDLIAFDQKFSKLFSGRPAKDVSDETGISLEEFRNVFHQGAVFAAGLSVDYGPNVLVVKEDEGKEGTVRCRPDLANKLKIGMRLPSHTIVNQSDALAIELQKLLPSDGRFRLIVFAGDISKPEIYSCFEKLGEYLPSKDSVVSLYTPENSPRDSVIEVLTVHSAKRTDIELQSLPEAFHPFDKSRGWDYWKVYADDESYHEGHGQIYQNFGIDRDEGCIVVVRPDGYVAAMVAVDDTQSLEAYFGRFMIKL
;
A
#
# COMPACT_ATOMS: atom_id res chain seq x y z
N MET A 1 -11.82 -2.04 -14.58
CA MET A 1 -10.60 -2.05 -15.42
C MET A 1 -10.79 -2.87 -16.69
N VAL A 2 -11.01 -4.19 -16.64
CA VAL A 2 -11.22 -5.03 -17.84
C VAL A 2 -12.35 -4.50 -18.74
N ALA A 3 -13.52 -4.20 -18.17
CA ALA A 3 -14.64 -3.63 -18.93
C ALA A 3 -14.36 -2.25 -19.54
N ARG A 4 -13.36 -1.52 -19.03
CA ARG A 4 -12.91 -0.22 -19.56
C ARG A 4 -11.77 -0.37 -20.59
N GLY A 5 -11.36 -1.60 -20.91
CA GLY A 5 -10.22 -1.87 -21.81
C GLY A 5 -8.85 -1.53 -21.22
N GLN A 6 -8.75 -1.27 -19.91
CA GLN A 6 -7.49 -0.81 -19.27
C GLN A 6 -6.58 -1.95 -18.81
N ALA A 7 -7.12 -3.18 -18.67
CA ALA A 7 -6.36 -4.32 -18.18
C ALA A 7 -6.80 -5.62 -18.87
N SER A 8 -5.86 -6.55 -18.99
CA SER A 8 -6.06 -7.88 -19.55
C SER A 8 -7.13 -8.66 -18.77
N PRO A 9 -8.02 -9.42 -19.43
CA PRO A 9 -8.98 -10.30 -18.77
C PRO A 9 -8.35 -11.33 -17.83
N GLY A 10 -7.04 -11.59 -17.97
CA GLY A 10 -6.28 -12.49 -17.10
C GLY A 10 -6.40 -12.15 -15.61
N ILE A 11 -6.57 -10.87 -15.25
CA ILE A 11 -6.73 -10.46 -13.85
C ILE A 11 -8.02 -11.01 -13.21
N LEU A 12 -9.05 -11.36 -13.99
CA LEU A 12 -10.30 -11.87 -13.43
C LEU A 12 -10.11 -13.23 -12.73
N LYS A 13 -9.05 -13.97 -13.10
CA LYS A 13 -8.69 -15.23 -12.43
C LYS A 13 -8.25 -15.01 -10.99
N THR A 14 -7.73 -13.81 -10.65
CA THR A 14 -7.26 -13.53 -9.28
C THR A 14 -8.40 -13.53 -8.29
N TYR A 15 -9.63 -13.17 -8.69
CA TYR A 15 -10.79 -13.20 -7.81
C TYR A 15 -10.98 -14.59 -7.17
N ALA A 16 -10.93 -15.64 -7.99
CA ALA A 16 -11.09 -17.00 -7.50
C ALA A 16 -9.89 -17.42 -6.62
N THR A 17 -8.66 -17.19 -7.08
CA THR A 17 -7.47 -17.61 -6.32
C THR A 17 -7.34 -16.87 -4.97
N GLU A 18 -7.74 -15.61 -4.93
CA GLU A 18 -7.69 -14.78 -3.72
C GLU A 18 -8.85 -15.09 -2.76
N ARG A 19 -10.09 -15.05 -3.25
CA ARG A 19 -11.27 -15.17 -2.38
C ARG A 19 -11.61 -16.59 -1.97
N GLN A 20 -11.31 -17.58 -2.82
CA GLN A 20 -11.58 -18.98 -2.48
C GLN A 20 -10.69 -19.44 -1.32
N GLN A 21 -9.44 -19.02 -1.29
CA GLN A 21 -8.52 -19.39 -0.20
C GLN A 21 -9.02 -18.82 1.13
N ILE A 22 -9.38 -17.54 1.17
CA ILE A 22 -9.93 -16.88 2.37
C ILE A 22 -11.20 -17.59 2.86
N ALA A 23 -12.09 -17.98 1.93
CA ALA A 23 -13.31 -18.69 2.29
C ALA A 23 -13.00 -20.06 2.95
N ARG A 24 -11.99 -20.79 2.44
CA ARG A 24 -11.54 -22.04 3.07
C ARG A 24 -10.95 -21.80 4.45
N ASP A 25 -10.14 -20.76 4.61
CA ASP A 25 -9.52 -20.40 5.89
C ASP A 25 -10.59 -20.00 6.92
N LEU A 26 -11.62 -19.27 6.50
CA LEU A 26 -12.78 -18.91 7.32
C LEU A 26 -13.56 -20.15 7.78
N ILE A 27 -13.82 -21.09 6.87
CA ILE A 27 -14.50 -22.35 7.22
C ILE A 27 -13.67 -23.17 8.21
N ALA A 28 -12.35 -23.29 7.98
CA ALA A 28 -11.47 -24.01 8.88
C ALA A 28 -11.38 -23.36 10.27
N PHE A 29 -11.32 -22.03 10.30
CA PHE A 29 -11.35 -21.26 11.54
C PHE A 29 -12.67 -21.47 12.29
N ASP A 30 -13.81 -21.32 11.63
CA ASP A 30 -15.14 -21.49 12.24
C ASP A 30 -15.37 -22.92 12.77
N GLN A 31 -14.90 -23.95 12.06
CA GLN A 31 -14.95 -25.34 12.53
C GLN A 31 -14.13 -25.54 13.81
N LYS A 32 -12.93 -24.95 13.89
CA LYS A 32 -12.09 -25.03 15.10
C LYS A 32 -12.71 -24.25 16.25
N PHE A 33 -13.18 -23.04 15.98
CA PHE A 33 -13.78 -22.15 16.96
C PHE A 33 -15.07 -22.72 17.55
N SER A 34 -15.96 -23.24 16.70
CA SER A 34 -17.23 -23.86 17.12
C SER A 34 -17.02 -25.07 18.04
N LYS A 35 -16.01 -25.91 17.77
CA LYS A 35 -15.66 -27.03 18.65
C LYS A 35 -15.17 -26.56 20.03
N LEU A 36 -14.33 -25.52 20.04
CA LEU A 36 -13.80 -24.93 21.26
C LEU A 36 -14.86 -24.18 22.08
N PHE A 37 -15.90 -23.64 21.44
CA PHE A 37 -17.01 -23.00 22.14
C PHE A 37 -18.05 -23.98 22.67
N SER A 38 -18.30 -25.07 21.95
CA SER A 38 -19.34 -26.04 22.30
C SER A 38 -18.88 -27.12 23.28
N GLY A 39 -17.58 -27.32 23.43
CA GLY A 39 -17.04 -28.34 24.33
C GLY A 39 -17.08 -27.92 25.80
N ARG A 40 -17.07 -28.93 26.66
CA ARG A 40 -17.02 -28.75 28.11
C ARG A 40 -15.63 -28.25 28.54
N PRO A 41 -15.55 -27.26 29.45
CA PRO A 41 -14.26 -26.84 30.02
C PRO A 41 -13.57 -27.99 30.77
N ALA A 42 -12.25 -28.07 30.66
CA ALA A 42 -11.43 -28.97 31.48
C ALA A 42 -11.63 -28.64 32.97
N LYS A 43 -11.81 -29.68 33.79
CA LYS A 43 -11.87 -29.51 35.26
C LYS A 43 -10.48 -29.24 35.83
N ASP A 44 -9.50 -30.04 35.39
CA ASP A 44 -8.12 -30.04 35.88
C ASP A 44 -7.15 -30.31 34.71
N VAL A 45 -5.83 -30.15 34.92
CA VAL A 45 -4.79 -30.32 33.88
C VAL A 45 -4.73 -31.74 33.31
N SER A 46 -5.21 -32.74 34.05
CA SER A 46 -5.29 -34.15 33.64
C SER A 46 -6.55 -34.51 32.83
N ASP A 47 -7.49 -33.57 32.65
CA ASP A 47 -8.73 -33.80 31.92
C ASP A 47 -8.52 -33.58 30.42
N GLU A 48 -7.93 -34.57 29.75
CA GLU A 48 -7.65 -34.56 28.31
C GLU A 48 -8.90 -34.40 27.43
N THR A 49 -10.09 -34.64 27.98
CA THR A 49 -11.37 -34.51 27.26
C THR A 49 -11.98 -33.11 27.33
N GLY A 50 -11.49 -32.28 28.26
CA GLY A 50 -11.97 -30.93 28.45
C GLY A 50 -11.12 -29.91 27.69
N ILE A 51 -11.74 -28.79 27.33
CA ILE A 51 -11.03 -27.73 26.60
C ILE A 51 -10.17 -26.93 27.57
N SER A 52 -8.90 -26.75 27.21
CA SER A 52 -7.98 -25.86 27.91
C SER A 52 -8.43 -24.41 27.78
N LEU A 53 -8.60 -23.72 28.91
CA LEU A 53 -8.92 -22.29 28.97
C LEU A 53 -7.82 -21.44 28.32
N GLU A 54 -6.57 -21.87 28.37
CA GLU A 54 -5.44 -21.17 27.77
C GLU A 54 -5.46 -21.30 26.24
N GLU A 55 -5.71 -22.51 25.73
CA GLU A 55 -5.88 -22.74 24.29
C GLU A 55 -7.09 -21.95 23.75
N PHE A 56 -8.21 -21.98 24.48
CA PHE A 56 -9.38 -21.19 24.16
C PHE A 56 -9.06 -19.69 24.08
N ARG A 57 -8.36 -19.14 25.08
CA ARG A 57 -7.96 -17.73 25.09
C ARG A 57 -7.09 -17.38 23.89
N ASN A 58 -6.12 -18.23 23.55
CA ASN A 58 -5.23 -18.01 22.41
C ASN A 58 -6.00 -18.03 21.08
N VAL A 59 -6.88 -19.01 20.88
CA VAL A 59 -7.72 -19.09 19.67
C VAL A 59 -8.71 -17.93 19.61
N PHE A 60 -9.25 -17.48 20.75
CA PHE A 60 -10.12 -16.31 20.81
C PHE A 60 -9.39 -15.03 20.39
N HIS A 61 -8.17 -14.80 20.88
CA HIS A 61 -7.37 -13.63 20.47
C HIS A 61 -6.97 -13.69 18.99
N GLN A 62 -6.53 -14.84 18.49
CA GLN A 62 -6.26 -15.02 17.05
C GLN A 62 -7.51 -14.81 16.20
N GLY A 63 -8.65 -15.30 16.70
CA GLY A 63 -9.95 -15.17 16.09
C GLY A 63 -10.44 -13.73 16.00
N ALA A 64 -10.11 -12.86 16.95
CA ALA A 64 -10.50 -11.46 16.92
C ALA A 64 -9.89 -10.72 15.71
N VAL A 65 -8.61 -10.97 15.39
CA VAL A 65 -7.95 -10.36 14.21
C VAL A 65 -8.55 -10.91 12.91
N PHE A 66 -8.86 -12.20 12.90
CA PHE A 66 -9.49 -12.85 11.76
C PHE A 66 -10.91 -12.31 11.51
N ALA A 67 -11.72 -12.22 12.57
CA ALA A 67 -13.08 -11.68 12.54
C ALA A 67 -13.13 -10.19 12.18
N ALA A 68 -12.11 -9.41 12.55
CA ALA A 68 -11.96 -8.02 12.13
C ALA A 68 -11.66 -7.87 10.62
N GLY A 69 -11.36 -8.97 9.91
CA GLY A 69 -11.05 -8.96 8.48
C GLY A 69 -9.66 -8.41 8.14
N LEU A 70 -8.81 -8.17 9.15
CA LEU A 70 -7.47 -7.59 8.99
C LEU A 70 -6.37 -8.62 8.74
N SER A 71 -6.70 -9.91 8.83
CA SER A 71 -5.76 -11.03 8.67
C SER A 71 -5.58 -11.51 7.23
N VAL A 72 -6.35 -10.96 6.28
CA VAL A 72 -6.31 -11.40 4.89
C VAL A 72 -4.96 -11.10 4.28
N ASP A 73 -4.27 -12.16 3.84
CA ASP A 73 -2.99 -12.09 3.15
C ASP A 73 -3.07 -12.87 1.83
N TYR A 74 -3.14 -12.15 0.72
CA TYR A 74 -3.17 -12.74 -0.61
C TYR A 74 -1.82 -13.37 -0.98
N GLY A 75 -1.85 -14.60 -1.50
CA GLY A 75 -0.67 -15.23 -2.09
C GLY A 75 -0.18 -14.54 -3.37
N PRO A 76 1.06 -14.85 -3.82
CA PRO A 76 1.64 -14.25 -5.00
C PRO A 76 0.83 -14.56 -6.26
N ASN A 77 0.58 -13.53 -7.07
CA ASN A 77 -0.15 -13.63 -8.34
C ASN A 77 0.21 -12.47 -9.29
N VAL A 78 -0.56 -12.28 -10.36
CA VAL A 78 -0.30 -11.20 -11.34
C VAL A 78 -0.46 -9.78 -10.76
N LEU A 79 -1.22 -9.62 -9.68
CA LEU A 79 -1.46 -8.36 -8.96
C LEU A 79 -0.69 -8.26 -7.63
N VAL A 80 -0.05 -9.34 -7.16
CA VAL A 80 0.65 -9.37 -5.87
C VAL A 80 2.03 -9.98 -6.07
N VAL A 81 3.08 -9.18 -5.96
CA VAL A 81 4.49 -9.59 -6.08
C VAL A 81 5.13 -9.53 -4.71
N LYS A 82 5.38 -10.69 -4.10
CA LYS A 82 5.93 -10.75 -2.73
C LYS A 82 7.46 -10.76 -2.67
N GLU A 83 8.11 -11.27 -3.71
CA GLU A 83 9.54 -11.52 -3.72
C GLU A 83 10.11 -11.15 -5.10
N ASP A 84 11.41 -10.84 -5.13
CA ASP A 84 12.16 -10.63 -6.37
C ASP A 84 12.41 -11.98 -7.05
N GLU A 85 11.96 -12.11 -8.31
CA GLU A 85 12.20 -13.33 -9.10
C GLU A 85 13.67 -13.44 -9.59
N GLY A 86 14.47 -12.39 -9.43
CA GLY A 86 15.90 -12.34 -9.78
C GLY A 86 16.16 -12.38 -11.28
N LYS A 87 15.13 -12.14 -12.11
CA LYS A 87 15.22 -12.18 -13.57
C LYS A 87 15.22 -10.78 -14.15
N GLU A 88 16.01 -10.60 -15.19
CA GLU A 88 16.02 -9.35 -15.96
C GLU A 88 14.63 -9.10 -16.57
N GLY A 89 14.15 -7.86 -16.46
CA GLY A 89 12.81 -7.46 -16.91
C GLY A 89 11.65 -7.88 -15.99
N THR A 90 11.93 -8.46 -14.82
CA THR A 90 10.91 -8.70 -13.78
C THR A 90 10.97 -7.65 -12.66
N VAL A 91 9.90 -7.58 -11.87
CA VAL A 91 9.78 -6.65 -10.74
C VAL A 91 10.81 -7.04 -9.68
N ARG A 92 11.74 -6.12 -9.36
CA ARG A 92 12.65 -6.26 -8.23
C ARG A 92 11.94 -5.87 -6.94
N CYS A 93 11.10 -6.76 -6.45
CA CYS A 93 10.33 -6.51 -5.25
C CYS A 93 11.22 -6.52 -4.00
N ARG A 94 11.14 -5.44 -3.21
CA ARG A 94 11.99 -5.20 -2.04
C ARG A 94 11.14 -5.05 -0.77
N PRO A 95 10.56 -6.15 -0.23
CA PRO A 95 9.77 -6.11 1.01
C PRO A 95 10.57 -5.67 2.24
N ASP A 96 11.90 -5.75 2.17
CA ASP A 96 12.83 -5.31 3.21
C ASP A 96 12.82 -3.79 3.44
N LEU A 97 12.44 -2.98 2.43
CA LEU A 97 12.35 -1.52 2.53
C LEU A 97 11.23 -1.03 3.45
N ALA A 98 10.25 -1.89 3.76
CA ALA A 98 9.16 -1.60 4.67
C ALA A 98 8.81 -2.87 5.46
N ASN A 99 9.77 -3.35 6.26
CA ASN A 99 9.74 -4.70 6.84
C ASN A 99 8.57 -5.00 7.81
N LYS A 100 7.83 -3.98 8.27
CA LYS A 100 6.61 -4.16 9.09
C LYS A 100 5.32 -4.08 8.25
N LEU A 101 5.41 -3.65 7.00
CA LEU A 101 4.30 -3.62 6.06
C LEU A 101 4.29 -4.89 5.21
N LYS A 102 3.21 -5.65 5.26
CA LYS A 102 3.12 -6.94 4.54
C LYS A 102 2.49 -6.80 3.17
N ILE A 103 3.20 -7.22 2.13
CA ILE A 103 2.65 -7.37 0.78
C ILE A 103 1.61 -8.49 0.76
N GLY A 104 0.47 -8.24 0.10
CA GLY A 104 -0.68 -9.14 0.06
C GLY A 104 -1.72 -8.83 1.13
N MET A 105 -1.42 -7.96 2.10
CA MET A 105 -2.36 -7.52 3.13
C MET A 105 -2.96 -6.14 2.83
N ARG A 106 -4.06 -5.81 3.51
CA ARG A 106 -4.63 -4.46 3.48
C ARG A 106 -3.59 -3.48 4.03
N LEU A 107 -3.33 -2.37 3.33
CA LEU A 107 -2.47 -1.31 3.85
C LEU A 107 -3.05 -0.77 5.19
N PRO A 108 -2.30 -0.78 6.30
CA PRO A 108 -2.77 -0.18 7.56
C PRO A 108 -2.92 1.34 7.45
N SER A 109 -3.76 1.93 8.30
CA SER A 109 -3.86 3.39 8.39
C SER A 109 -2.91 3.93 9.44
N HIS A 110 -2.27 5.05 9.12
CA HIS A 110 -1.60 5.91 10.08
C HIS A 110 -1.91 7.36 9.73
N THR A 111 -1.89 8.23 10.74
CA THR A 111 -2.02 9.67 10.55
C THR A 111 -0.79 10.23 9.87
N ILE A 112 -1.00 11.05 8.86
CA ILE A 112 0.02 11.84 8.15
C ILE A 112 -0.44 13.30 8.12
N VAL A 113 0.49 14.22 7.93
CA VAL A 113 0.20 15.66 7.95
C VAL A 113 0.29 16.20 6.53
N ASN A 114 -0.76 16.86 6.04
CA ASN A 114 -0.71 17.47 4.71
C ASN A 114 0.34 18.60 4.66
N GLN A 115 1.16 18.58 3.61
CA GLN A 115 2.23 19.55 3.43
C GLN A 115 1.72 20.99 3.32
N SER A 116 0.58 21.22 2.66
CA SER A 116 0.07 22.56 2.35
C SER A 116 -0.58 23.27 3.53
N ASP A 117 -1.41 22.56 4.30
CA ASP A 117 -2.31 23.15 5.30
C ASP A 117 -2.09 22.61 6.72
N ALA A 118 -1.12 21.71 6.90
CA ALA A 118 -0.81 21.04 8.17
C ALA A 118 -1.96 20.21 8.76
N LEU A 119 -2.96 19.85 7.96
CA LEU A 119 -4.07 19.03 8.42
C LEU A 119 -3.60 17.58 8.66
N ALA A 120 -3.85 17.07 9.86
CA ALA A 120 -3.69 15.66 10.18
C ALA A 120 -4.80 14.84 9.50
N ILE A 121 -4.40 13.79 8.78
CA ILE A 121 -5.32 12.92 8.07
C ILE A 121 -4.87 11.46 8.15
N GLU A 122 -5.83 10.57 8.36
CA GLU A 122 -5.62 9.13 8.25
C GLU A 122 -5.37 8.75 6.79
N LEU A 123 -4.25 8.08 6.50
CA LEU A 123 -3.85 7.70 5.13
C LEU A 123 -4.97 6.98 4.35
N GLN A 124 -5.77 6.14 5.02
CA GLN A 124 -6.91 5.45 4.40
C GLN A 124 -7.94 6.39 3.77
N LYS A 125 -8.12 7.60 4.33
CA LYS A 125 -9.09 8.58 3.83
C LYS A 125 -8.70 9.10 2.44
N LEU A 126 -7.42 8.98 2.07
CA LEU A 126 -6.90 9.33 0.75
C LEU A 126 -7.07 8.21 -0.29
N LEU A 127 -7.60 7.04 0.11
CA LEU A 127 -7.67 5.85 -0.73
C LEU A 127 -9.12 5.43 -1.01
N PRO A 128 -9.97 6.30 -1.61
CA PRO A 128 -11.34 5.92 -1.94
C PRO A 128 -11.37 4.79 -2.98
N SER A 129 -12.37 3.93 -2.90
CA SER A 129 -12.57 2.80 -3.82
C SER A 129 -13.15 3.24 -5.17
N ASP A 130 -12.39 4.02 -5.94
CA ASP A 130 -12.78 4.61 -7.24
C ASP A 130 -12.19 3.87 -8.45
N GLY A 131 -11.44 2.80 -8.22
CA GLY A 131 -10.82 1.99 -9.26
C GLY A 131 -9.38 2.37 -9.60
N ARG A 132 -8.81 3.38 -8.96
CA ARG A 132 -7.42 3.81 -9.18
C ARG A 132 -6.43 2.95 -8.40
N PHE A 133 -5.29 2.63 -9.03
CA PHE A 133 -4.10 2.20 -8.30
C PHE A 133 -3.45 3.40 -7.64
N ARG A 134 -2.76 3.18 -6.52
CA ARG A 134 -1.97 4.21 -5.86
C ARG A 134 -0.51 3.82 -5.82
N LEU A 135 0.34 4.79 -6.13
CA LEU A 135 1.77 4.76 -5.84
C LEU A 135 1.98 5.66 -4.63
N ILE A 136 2.18 5.07 -3.46
CA ILE A 136 2.51 5.82 -2.25
C ILE A 136 4.03 5.87 -2.18
N VAL A 137 4.59 7.05 -2.46
CA VAL A 137 6.02 7.34 -2.47
C VAL A 137 6.42 7.76 -1.05
N PHE A 138 7.07 6.87 -0.34
CA PHE A 138 7.80 7.20 0.88
C PHE A 138 9.17 7.75 0.47
N ALA A 139 9.24 9.07 0.30
CA ALA A 139 10.39 9.74 -0.32
C ALA A 139 11.63 9.85 0.59
N GLY A 140 11.55 9.43 1.84
CA GLY A 140 12.61 9.64 2.83
C GLY A 140 12.69 11.09 3.34
N ASP A 141 13.83 11.43 3.92
CA ASP A 141 14.15 12.76 4.42
C ASP A 141 14.65 13.67 3.30
N ILE A 142 13.70 14.20 2.53
CA ILE A 142 13.95 15.08 1.38
C ILE A 142 14.56 16.44 1.75
N SER A 143 14.87 16.71 3.03
CA SER A 143 15.73 17.83 3.42
C SER A 143 17.20 17.57 3.07
N LYS A 144 17.58 16.29 2.90
CA LYS A 144 18.92 15.86 2.52
C LYS A 144 19.08 15.91 0.98
N PRO A 145 20.12 16.58 0.45
CA PRO A 145 20.29 16.75 -1.00
C PRO A 145 20.37 15.44 -1.79
N GLU A 146 21.00 14.40 -1.24
CA GLU A 146 21.16 13.10 -1.90
C GLU A 146 19.81 12.39 -2.10
N ILE A 147 18.96 12.43 -1.07
CA ILE A 147 17.61 11.86 -1.10
C ILE A 147 16.71 12.70 -2.02
N TYR A 148 16.79 14.03 -1.91
CA TYR A 148 16.04 14.93 -2.78
C TYR A 148 16.37 14.70 -4.26
N SER A 149 17.64 14.47 -4.61
CA SER A 149 18.03 14.17 -6.01
C SER A 149 17.40 12.87 -6.52
N CYS A 150 17.26 11.85 -5.66
CA CYS A 150 16.55 10.62 -6.01
C CYS A 150 15.05 10.90 -6.25
N PHE A 151 14.42 11.64 -5.34
CA PHE A 151 13.03 12.05 -5.45
C PHE A 151 12.75 12.93 -6.69
N GLU A 152 13.68 13.83 -7.04
CA GLU A 152 13.61 14.70 -8.20
C GLU A 152 13.61 13.89 -9.51
N LYS A 153 14.48 12.88 -9.64
CA LYS A 153 14.49 11.98 -10.81
C LYS A 153 13.17 11.23 -10.98
N LEU A 154 12.54 10.81 -9.88
CA LEU A 154 11.20 10.23 -9.94
C LEU A 154 10.19 11.29 -10.43
N GLY A 155 10.32 12.53 -9.96
CA GLY A 155 9.54 13.68 -10.41
C GLY A 155 9.73 14.04 -11.88
N GLU A 156 10.88 13.73 -12.49
CA GLU A 156 11.13 13.84 -13.94
C GLU A 156 10.57 12.65 -14.74
N TYR A 157 10.62 11.46 -14.14
CA TYR A 157 10.09 10.24 -14.76
C TYR A 157 8.56 10.25 -14.87
N LEU A 158 7.85 10.56 -13.78
CA LEU A 158 6.38 10.54 -13.74
C LEU A 158 5.71 11.37 -14.88
N PRO A 159 6.21 12.57 -15.25
CA PRO A 159 5.68 13.36 -16.36
C PRO A 159 6.01 12.79 -17.75
N SER A 160 7.07 11.97 -17.86
CA SER A 160 7.61 11.46 -19.13
C SER A 160 6.62 10.55 -19.87
N LYS A 161 6.79 10.43 -21.19
CA LYS A 161 5.90 9.63 -22.06
C LYS A 161 5.97 8.14 -21.78
N ASP A 162 7.11 7.66 -21.30
CA ASP A 162 7.37 6.26 -21.02
C ASP A 162 6.94 5.86 -19.60
N SER A 163 6.46 6.82 -18.79
CA SER A 163 6.07 6.54 -17.42
C SER A 163 4.81 5.68 -17.34
N VAL A 164 4.71 4.87 -16.28
CA VAL A 164 3.49 4.09 -16.00
C VAL A 164 2.24 4.96 -15.92
N VAL A 165 2.37 6.20 -15.44
CA VAL A 165 1.25 7.14 -15.36
C VAL A 165 0.81 7.57 -16.76
N SER A 166 1.75 7.88 -17.66
CA SER A 166 1.45 8.31 -19.02
C SER A 166 0.99 7.16 -19.92
N LEU A 167 1.60 5.98 -19.83
CA LEU A 167 1.30 4.82 -20.68
C LEU A 167 -0.10 4.24 -20.46
N TYR A 168 -0.68 4.40 -19.27
CA TYR A 168 -1.93 3.77 -18.88
C TYR A 168 -3.07 4.76 -18.61
N THR A 169 -2.81 6.07 -18.72
CA THR A 169 -3.84 7.11 -18.59
C THR A 169 -4.30 7.55 -19.97
N PRO A 170 -5.63 7.53 -20.26
CA PRO A 170 -6.13 8.00 -21.55
C PRO A 170 -5.83 9.50 -21.78
N GLU A 171 -5.49 9.90 -23.01
CA GLU A 171 -5.05 11.27 -23.36
C GLU A 171 -5.98 12.40 -22.88
N ASN A 172 -7.29 12.16 -22.85
CA ASN A 172 -8.30 13.17 -22.46
C ASN A 172 -8.83 12.99 -21.03
N SER A 173 -8.10 12.27 -20.17
CA SER A 173 -8.46 12.04 -18.77
C SER A 173 -7.49 12.76 -17.82
N PRO A 174 -7.91 13.07 -16.58
CA PRO A 174 -6.98 13.53 -15.55
C PRO A 174 -5.79 12.58 -15.41
N ARG A 175 -4.59 13.14 -15.21
CA ARG A 175 -3.32 12.39 -15.20
C ARG A 175 -3.31 11.26 -14.17
N ASP A 176 -4.02 11.44 -13.06
CA ASP A 176 -4.13 10.52 -11.95
C ASP A 176 -5.40 9.66 -11.98
N SER A 177 -6.11 9.60 -13.11
CA SER A 177 -7.41 8.89 -13.23
C SER A 177 -7.30 7.36 -13.24
N VAL A 178 -6.09 6.82 -13.41
CA VAL A 178 -5.82 5.38 -13.41
C VAL A 178 -4.80 4.99 -12.35
N ILE A 179 -3.69 5.73 -12.29
CA ILE A 179 -2.63 5.57 -11.30
C ILE A 179 -2.44 6.92 -10.62
N GLU A 180 -2.79 6.98 -9.34
CA GLU A 180 -2.64 8.17 -8.51
C GLU A 180 -1.35 8.09 -7.71
N VAL A 181 -0.55 9.16 -7.74
CA VAL A 181 0.69 9.26 -6.96
C VAL A 181 0.42 10.10 -5.72
N LEU A 182 0.78 9.57 -4.56
CA LEU A 182 0.75 10.25 -3.26
C LEU A 182 2.16 10.19 -2.67
N THR A 183 2.61 11.27 -2.05
CA THR A 183 3.94 11.34 -1.43
C THR A 183 3.82 11.51 0.07
N VAL A 184 4.63 10.76 0.82
CA VAL A 184 4.81 10.93 2.27
C VAL A 184 6.32 11.02 2.55
N HIS A 185 6.83 12.20 2.88
CA HIS A 185 8.25 12.36 3.25
C HIS A 185 8.46 12.33 4.77
N SER A 186 9.67 12.06 5.23
CA SER A 186 10.02 12.07 6.67
C SER A 186 10.76 13.32 7.13
N ALA A 187 11.01 14.27 6.23
CA ALA A 187 11.53 15.59 6.59
C ALA A 187 10.50 16.37 7.41
N LYS A 188 10.96 17.29 8.26
CA LYS A 188 10.09 18.21 8.99
C LYS A 188 9.31 19.09 7.99
N ARG A 189 7.99 19.16 8.16
CA ARG A 189 7.07 19.82 7.21
C ARG A 189 7.46 21.28 6.95
N THR A 190 7.91 22.00 7.98
CA THR A 190 8.29 23.42 7.90
C THR A 190 9.61 23.68 7.16
N ASP A 191 10.41 22.65 6.95
CA ASP A 191 11.73 22.79 6.33
C ASP A 191 11.65 22.56 4.81
N ILE A 192 10.48 22.12 4.33
CA ILE A 192 10.21 21.82 2.92
C ILE A 192 9.13 22.78 2.40
N GLU A 193 9.40 23.43 1.28
CA GLU A 193 8.41 24.25 0.58
C GLU A 193 7.70 23.39 -0.47
N LEU A 194 6.36 23.33 -0.45
CA LEU A 194 5.61 22.50 -1.40
C LEU A 194 5.94 22.86 -2.87
N GLN A 195 6.07 24.15 -3.15
CA GLN A 195 6.33 24.67 -4.49
C GLN A 195 7.77 24.43 -4.97
N SER A 196 8.69 24.02 -4.07
CA SER A 196 10.03 23.60 -4.49
C SER A 196 10.08 22.13 -4.89
N LEU A 197 9.02 21.34 -4.66
CA LEU A 197 8.97 19.95 -5.08
C LEU A 197 8.71 19.84 -6.59
N PRO A 198 9.04 18.71 -7.24
CA PRO A 198 8.67 18.49 -8.64
C PRO A 198 7.16 18.57 -8.86
N GLU A 199 6.73 19.28 -9.91
CA GLU A 199 5.30 19.48 -10.24
C GLU A 199 4.53 18.16 -10.42
N ALA A 200 5.22 17.06 -10.75
CA ALA A 200 4.60 15.73 -10.82
C ALA A 200 3.88 15.31 -9.52
N PHE A 201 4.32 15.82 -8.37
CA PHE A 201 3.74 15.52 -7.06
C PHE A 201 2.71 16.55 -6.59
N HIS A 202 2.63 17.71 -7.23
CA HIS A 202 1.64 18.76 -6.99
C HIS A 202 1.26 19.40 -8.34
N PRO A 203 0.55 18.70 -9.23
CA PRO A 203 0.35 19.17 -10.60
C PRO A 203 -0.46 20.47 -10.65
N PHE A 204 -0.14 21.34 -11.60
CA PHE A 204 -0.94 22.53 -11.88
C PHE A 204 -2.01 22.23 -12.93
N ASP A 205 -3.27 22.51 -12.60
CA ASP A 205 -4.37 22.54 -13.55
C ASP A 205 -4.78 23.99 -13.85
N LYS A 206 -4.96 24.32 -15.14
CA LYS A 206 -5.31 25.70 -15.56
C LYS A 206 -6.64 26.21 -15.00
N SER A 207 -7.57 25.32 -14.68
CA SER A 207 -8.90 25.67 -14.18
C SER A 207 -8.98 25.62 -12.65
N ARG A 208 -8.25 24.70 -12.00
CA ARG A 208 -8.31 24.44 -10.56
C ARG A 208 -7.12 24.97 -9.77
N GLY A 209 -6.03 25.33 -10.45
CA GLY A 209 -4.77 25.71 -9.83
C GLY A 209 -3.91 24.51 -9.43
N TRP A 210 -3.02 24.72 -8.47
CA TRP A 210 -2.16 23.68 -7.90
C TRP A 210 -2.97 22.65 -7.12
N ASP A 211 -2.59 21.37 -7.23
CA ASP A 211 -3.10 20.31 -6.39
C ASP A 211 -2.31 20.21 -5.07
N TYR A 212 -2.97 20.56 -3.98
CA TYR A 212 -2.40 20.62 -2.63
C TYR A 212 -2.58 19.32 -1.83
N TRP A 213 -3.21 18.28 -2.38
CA TRP A 213 -3.62 17.07 -1.64
C TRP A 213 -2.89 15.81 -2.11
N LYS A 214 -1.62 15.96 -2.49
CA LYS A 214 -0.77 14.85 -2.96
C LYS A 214 0.56 14.70 -2.22
N VAL A 215 0.93 15.68 -1.39
CA VAL A 215 2.17 15.66 -0.61
C VAL A 215 1.86 15.78 0.87
N TYR A 216 2.43 14.87 1.64
CA TYR A 216 2.25 14.74 3.07
C TYR A 216 3.61 14.52 3.76
N ALA A 217 3.65 14.78 5.05
CA ALA A 217 4.79 14.59 5.92
C ALA A 217 4.45 13.60 7.04
N ASP A 218 5.39 12.72 7.37
CA ASP A 218 5.43 11.98 8.63
C ASP A 218 6.03 12.90 9.71
N ASP A 219 5.23 13.86 10.17
CA ASP A 219 5.64 14.88 11.13
C ASP A 219 4.63 15.00 12.29
N GLU A 220 4.99 15.76 13.31
CA GLU A 220 4.11 16.07 14.43
C GLU A 220 3.00 17.04 14.01
N SER A 221 1.75 16.63 14.21
CA SER A 221 0.59 17.51 14.04
C SER A 221 0.31 18.30 15.31
N TYR A 222 -0.32 19.46 15.15
CA TYR A 222 -0.58 20.37 16.27
C TYR A 222 -1.61 19.84 17.30
N HIS A 223 -2.50 18.94 16.89
CA HIS A 223 -3.62 18.47 17.72
C HIS A 223 -3.75 16.94 17.84
N GLU A 224 -3.13 16.17 16.94
CA GLU A 224 -3.29 14.71 16.87
C GLU A 224 -1.97 13.95 17.09
N GLY A 225 -0.90 14.67 17.49
CA GLY A 225 0.43 14.10 17.70
C GLY A 225 1.10 13.66 16.40
N HIS A 226 2.06 12.74 16.50
CA HIS A 226 2.85 12.25 15.38
C HIS A 226 2.46 10.80 15.04
N GLY A 227 2.04 10.55 13.80
CA GLY A 227 1.58 9.23 13.35
C GLY A 227 2.69 8.19 13.13
N GLN A 228 3.95 8.63 13.02
CA GLN A 228 5.16 7.79 12.94
C GLN A 228 5.07 6.70 11.86
N ILE A 229 4.52 7.03 10.69
CA ILE A 229 4.25 6.03 9.65
C ILE A 229 5.53 5.34 9.15
N TYR A 230 6.66 6.05 9.06
CA TYR A 230 7.95 5.42 8.69
C TYR A 230 8.36 4.35 9.69
N GLN A 231 8.29 4.66 10.99
CA GLN A 231 8.63 3.71 12.05
C GLN A 231 7.66 2.53 12.11
N ASN A 232 6.36 2.79 11.92
CA ASN A 232 5.31 1.79 11.97
C ASN A 232 5.35 0.82 10.78
N PHE A 233 5.74 1.31 9.60
CA PHE A 233 5.97 0.47 8.42
C PHE A 233 7.40 -0.11 8.35
N GLY A 234 8.31 0.36 9.20
CA GLY A 234 9.69 -0.10 9.20
C GLY A 234 10.46 0.38 7.98
N ILE A 235 10.18 1.60 7.55
CA ILE A 235 10.82 2.27 6.41
C ILE A 235 11.99 3.09 6.91
N ASP A 236 13.15 2.89 6.29
CA ASP A 236 14.33 3.70 6.55
C ASP A 236 14.13 5.12 5.97
N ARG A 237 14.44 6.14 6.78
CA ARG A 237 14.24 7.55 6.41
C ARG A 237 15.21 8.01 5.31
N ASP A 238 16.30 7.28 5.08
CA ASP A 238 17.32 7.61 4.10
C ASP A 238 17.21 6.81 2.81
N GLU A 239 16.49 5.67 2.84
CA GLU A 239 16.24 4.83 1.66
C GLU A 239 14.86 5.08 1.04
N GLY A 240 13.81 5.18 1.86
CA GLY A 240 12.43 5.29 1.38
C GLY A 240 11.96 4.06 0.57
N CYS A 241 10.77 4.16 -0.02
CA CYS A 241 10.26 3.17 -0.97
C CYS A 241 9.02 3.66 -1.72
N ILE A 242 8.64 2.94 -2.77
CA ILE A 242 7.32 3.09 -3.41
C ILE A 242 6.49 1.86 -3.08
N VAL A 243 5.35 2.10 -2.44
CA VAL A 243 4.36 1.07 -2.13
C VAL A 243 3.26 1.14 -3.19
N VAL A 244 3.10 0.06 -3.95
CA VAL A 244 2.01 -0.08 -4.92
C VAL A 244 0.78 -0.60 -4.20
N VAL A 245 -0.32 0.15 -4.27
CA VAL A 245 -1.58 -0.17 -3.61
C VAL A 245 -2.67 -0.35 -4.65
N ARG A 246 -3.38 -1.47 -4.56
CA ARG A 246 -4.50 -1.81 -5.45
C ARG A 246 -5.72 -0.93 -5.21
N PRO A 247 -6.66 -0.89 -6.18
CA PRO A 247 -7.94 -0.18 -6.00
C PRO A 247 -8.80 -0.65 -4.83
N ASP A 248 -8.56 -1.87 -4.31
CA ASP A 248 -9.22 -2.42 -3.13
C ASP A 248 -8.43 -2.19 -1.83
N GLY A 249 -7.35 -1.42 -1.88
CA GLY A 249 -6.54 -1.02 -0.72
C GLY A 249 -5.45 -2.01 -0.31
N TYR A 250 -5.25 -3.11 -1.03
CA TYR A 250 -4.23 -4.10 -0.69
C TYR A 250 -2.86 -3.70 -1.23
N VAL A 251 -1.81 -3.95 -0.44
CA VAL A 251 -0.42 -3.77 -0.85
C VAL A 251 -0.07 -4.84 -1.87
N ALA A 252 0.39 -4.43 -3.04
CA ALA A 252 0.66 -5.30 -4.18
C ALA A 252 2.13 -5.56 -4.42
N ALA A 253 2.97 -4.53 -4.26
CA ALA A 253 4.41 -4.60 -4.46
C ALA A 253 5.10 -3.46 -3.71
N MET A 254 6.40 -3.62 -3.48
CA MET A 254 7.28 -2.60 -2.92
C MET A 254 8.55 -2.54 -3.76
N VAL A 255 8.96 -1.34 -4.14
CA VAL A 255 10.17 -1.11 -4.96
C VAL A 255 10.94 0.09 -4.41
N ALA A 256 12.20 0.23 -4.78
CA ALA A 256 13.00 1.41 -4.44
C ALA A 256 12.45 2.66 -5.14
N VAL A 257 12.73 3.85 -4.58
CA VAL A 257 12.21 5.14 -5.09
C VAL A 257 12.70 5.45 -6.50
N ASP A 258 13.91 5.03 -6.84
CA ASP A 258 14.54 5.21 -8.16
C ASP A 258 14.31 4.04 -9.12
N ASP A 259 13.67 2.95 -8.70
CA ASP A 259 13.46 1.77 -9.54
C ASP A 259 12.16 1.88 -10.37
N THR A 260 12.19 2.78 -11.34
CA THR A 260 11.09 3.01 -12.29
C THR A 260 10.87 1.80 -13.21
N GLN A 261 11.92 1.02 -13.50
CA GLN A 261 11.84 -0.19 -14.33
C GLN A 261 10.98 -1.26 -13.67
N SER A 262 11.09 -1.44 -12.34
CA SER A 262 10.23 -2.39 -11.62
C SER A 262 8.77 -1.95 -11.59
N LEU A 263 8.47 -0.64 -11.59
CA LEU A 263 7.10 -0.14 -11.75
C LEU A 263 6.53 -0.47 -13.14
N GLU A 264 7.32 -0.25 -14.19
CA GLU A 264 6.96 -0.59 -15.57
C GLU A 264 6.72 -2.09 -15.73
N ALA A 265 7.63 -2.91 -15.19
CA ALA A 265 7.47 -4.35 -15.17
C ALA A 265 6.21 -4.77 -14.42
N TYR A 266 5.90 -4.14 -13.27
CA TYR A 266 4.73 -4.48 -12.47
C TYR A 266 3.42 -4.24 -13.23
N PHE A 267 3.20 -3.02 -13.74
CA PHE A 267 1.97 -2.70 -14.46
C PHE A 267 1.91 -3.37 -15.83
N GLY A 268 3.05 -3.58 -16.49
CA GLY A 268 3.16 -4.28 -17.77
C GLY A 268 2.67 -5.73 -17.74
N ARG A 269 2.59 -6.36 -16.55
CA ARG A 269 2.06 -7.72 -16.39
C ARG A 269 0.57 -7.83 -16.71
N PHE A 270 -0.20 -6.75 -16.56
CA PHE A 270 -1.66 -6.82 -16.67
C PHE A 270 -2.34 -5.61 -17.30
N MET A 271 -1.74 -4.43 -17.29
CA MET A 271 -2.31 -3.23 -17.90
C MET A 271 -2.15 -3.25 -19.42
N ILE A 272 -3.13 -2.67 -20.12
CA ILE A 272 -3.09 -2.50 -21.58
C ILE A 272 -2.65 -1.05 -21.85
N LYS A 273 -1.58 -0.88 -22.63
CA LYS A 273 -1.11 0.44 -23.06
C LYS A 273 -2.20 1.12 -23.92
N LEU A 274 -2.48 2.38 -23.63
CA LEU A 274 -3.51 3.17 -24.33
C LEU A 274 -2.93 3.98 -25.47
#